data_AF-A7VFS7-F1
#
_entry.id   AF-A7VFS7-F1
#
_cell.length_a   1.000
_cell.length_b   1.000
_cell.length_c   1.000
_cell.angle_alpha   90.00
_cell.angle_beta   90.00
_cell.angle_gamma   90.00
#
_symmetry.space_group_name_H-M   'P 1'
#
loop_
_entity.id
_entity.type
_entity.pdbx_description
1 polymer ?
#
loop_
_entity_poly.entity_id
_entity_poly.type
_entity_poly.pdbx_seq_one_letter_code
_entity_poly.pdbx_strand_id
1 'polypeptide(L)' 'MSVGNEKGEVFGGHLNRAVVSATCEMVITVIDGKVDRVYDEEIGLNVFKFD' A
#
# COMPACT_ATOMS: atom_id res chain seq x y z
N MET A 1 2.95 1.85 5.17
CA MET A 1 3.82 0.86 5.82
C MET A 1 4.56 1.54 6.96
N SER A 2 4.63 0.90 8.11
CA SER A 2 5.44 1.32 9.26
C SER A 2 6.54 0.30 9.48
N VAL A 3 7.80 0.74 9.56
CA VAL A 3 8.98 -0.15 9.66
C VAL A 3 9.86 0.33 10.81
N GLY A 4 10.37 -0.63 11.61
CA GLY A 4 11.30 -0.37 12.70
C GLY A 4 12.76 -0.60 12.30
N ASN A 5 13.68 0.21 12.82
CA ASN A 5 15.12 -0.02 12.72
C ASN A 5 15.70 -0.64 14.01
N GLU A 6 17.01 -0.89 14.04
CA GLU A 6 17.74 -1.47 15.18
C GLU A 6 17.72 -0.61 16.45
N LYS A 7 17.36 0.67 16.34
CA LYS A 7 17.24 1.61 17.47
C LYS A 7 15.82 1.68 18.04
N GLY A 8 14.86 0.99 17.42
CA GLY A 8 13.44 1.06 17.79
C GLY A 8 12.71 2.29 17.26
N GLU A 9 13.31 3.03 16.32
CA GLU A 9 12.64 4.16 15.64
C GLU A 9 11.66 3.63 14.60
N VAL A 10 10.54 4.34 14.42
CA VAL A 10 9.49 3.98 13.45
C VAL A 10 9.50 4.94 12.28
N PHE A 11 9.54 4.38 11.06
CA PHE A 11 9.45 5.11 9.80
C PHE A 11 8.15 4.73 9.08
N GLY A 12 7.35 5.73 8.70
CA GLY A 12 6.04 5.56 8.09
C GLY A 12 5.90 6.21 6.73
N GLY A 13 5.15 5.59 5.81
CA GLY A 13 4.81 6.20 4.51
C GLY A 13 4.14 5.25 3.52
N HIS A 14 3.97 5.71 2.29
CA HIS A 14 3.53 4.88 1.16
C HIS A 14 4.63 3.89 0.78
N LEU A 15 4.28 2.62 0.63
CA LEU A 15 5.25 1.58 0.30
C LEU A 15 5.50 1.54 -1.21
N ASN A 16 6.71 1.93 -1.63
CA ASN A 16 7.14 1.76 -3.02
C ASN A 16 7.81 0.41 -3.27
N ARG A 17 8.64 -0.05 -2.33
CA ARG A 17 9.38 -1.31 -2.39
C ARG A 17 9.81 -1.75 -1.00
N ALA A 18 9.76 -3.06 -0.74
CA ALA A 18 10.41 -3.70 0.40
C ALA A 18 11.06 -5.01 -0.05
N VAL A 19 12.11 -5.43 0.66
CA VAL A 19 12.74 -6.75 0.48
C VAL A 19 12.45 -7.57 1.72
N VAL A 20 11.88 -8.75 1.53
CA VAL A 20 11.67 -9.70 2.63
C VAL A 20 13.01 -10.33 2.98
N SER A 21 13.42 -10.21 4.24
CA SER A 21 14.67 -10.82 4.73
C SER A 21 14.41 -12.24 5.22
N ALA A 22 13.70 -12.40 6.35
CA ALA A 22 13.41 -13.72 6.94
C ALA A 22 12.07 -14.30 6.49
N THR A 23 10.96 -13.58 6.75
CA THR A 23 9.61 -14.01 6.39
C THR A 23 8.71 -12.80 6.10
N CYS A 24 7.66 -13.03 5.32
CA CYS A 24 6.55 -12.11 5.14
C CYS A 24 5.25 -12.90 5.33
N GLU A 25 4.62 -12.68 6.47
CA GLU A 25 3.33 -13.28 6.80
C GLU A 25 2.24 -12.30 6.36
N MET A 26 1.70 -12.55 5.16
CA MET A 26 0.69 -11.68 4.52
C MET A 26 -0.63 -12.43 4.36
N VAL A 27 -1.72 -11.77 4.75
CA VAL A 27 -3.08 -12.24 4.52
C VAL A 27 -3.75 -11.34 3.48
N ILE A 28 -4.28 -11.93 2.41
CA ILE A 28 -5.01 -11.22 1.36
C ILE A 28 -6.47 -11.69 1.39
N THR A 29 -7.39 -10.77 1.61
CA THR A 29 -8.84 -11.02 1.55
C THR A 29 -9.35 -10.63 0.17
N VAL A 30 -9.88 -11.60 -0.57
CA VAL A 30 -10.57 -11.34 -1.84
C VAL A 30 -11.98 -10.82 -1.51
N ILE A 31 -12.36 -9.71 -2.13
CA ILE A 31 -13.68 -9.08 -1.98
C ILE A 31 -14.43 -9.22 -3.31
N ASP A 32 -15.65 -9.74 -3.27
CA ASP A 32 -16.51 -9.82 -4.44
C ASP A 32 -16.96 -8.43 -4.89
N GLY A 33 -16.79 -8.13 -6.17
CA GLY A 33 -17.11 -6.83 -6.76
C GLY A 33 -16.02 -6.36 -7.70
N LYS A 34 -16.13 -5.10 -8.15
CA LYS A 34 -15.17 -4.47 -9.04
C LYS A 34 -14.86 -3.06 -8.56
N VAL A 35 -13.58 -2.72 -8.56
CA VAL A 35 -13.08 -1.36 -8.35
C VAL A 35 -11.98 -1.13 -9.38
N ASP A 36 -11.96 0.06 -9.97
CA ASP A 36 -10.94 0.47 -10.93
C ASP A 36 -10.26 1.76 -10.46
N ARG A 37 -9.37 2.31 -11.27
CA ARG A 37 -8.73 3.61 -11.05
C ARG A 37 -9.04 4.59 -12.18
N VAL A 38 -9.21 5.85 -11.83
CA VAL A 38 -9.33 6.97 -12.77
C VAL A 38 -8.32 8.05 -12.38
N TYR A 39 -7.62 8.62 -13.35
CA TYR A 39 -6.68 9.72 -13.11
C TYR A 39 -7.46 11.03 -12.91
N ASP A 40 -7.18 11.70 -11.80
CA ASP A 40 -7.73 13.02 -11.46
C ASP A 40 -6.66 14.09 -11.73
N GLU A 41 -6.92 14.97 -12.70
CA GLU A 41 -5.98 16.01 -13.15
C GLU A 41 -5.78 17.14 -12.13
N GLU A 42 -6.77 17.39 -11.26
CA GLU A 42 -6.70 18.48 -10.27
C GLU A 42 -5.70 18.13 -9.16
N ILE A 43 -5.72 16.87 -8.72
CA ILE A 43 -4.87 16.38 -7.62
C ILE A 43 -3.64 15.59 -8.11
N GLY A 44 -3.62 15.17 -9.37
CA GLY A 44 -2.53 14.42 -9.99
C GLY A 44 -2.41 12.96 -9.52
N LEU A 45 -3.52 12.32 -9.14
CA LEU A 45 -3.53 10.97 -8.57
C LEU A 45 -4.53 10.04 -9.26
N ASN A 46 -4.25 8.74 -9.20
CA ASN A 46 -5.19 7.70 -9.60
C ASN A 46 -6.13 7.36 -8.44
N VAL A 47 -7.34 7.91 -8.44
CA VAL A 47 -8.37 7.69 -7.41
C VAL A 47 -9.22 6.45 -7.70
N PHE A 48 -9.92 5.94 -6.70
CA PHE A 48 -10.83 4.81 -6.90
C PHE A 48 -12.02 5.22 -7.78
N LYS A 49 -12.35 4.34 -8.73
CA LYS A 49 -13.57 4.39 -9.52
C LYS A 49 -14.45 3.21 -9.11
N PHE A 50 -15.57 3.52 -8.47
CA PHE A 50 -16.62 2.56 -8.18
C PHE A 50 -17.62 2.54 -9.35
N ASP A 51 -18.14 1.36 -9.67
CA ASP A 51 -19.21 1.20 -10.67
C ASP A 51 -20.56 1.67 -10.09
#